data_AF-A0A2C9VD53-F1
#
_entry.id   AF-A0A2C9VD53-F1
#
_cell.length_a   1.000
_cell.length_b   1.000
_cell.length_c   1.000
_cell.angle_alpha   90.00
_cell.angle_beta   90.00
_cell.angle_gamma   90.00
#
_symmetry.space_group_name_H-M   'P 1'
#
loop_
_entity.id
_entity.type
_entity.pdbx_description
1 polymer ?
#
loop_
_entity_poly.entity_id
_entity_poly.type
_entity_poly.pdbx_seq_one_letter_code
_entity_poly.pdbx_strand_id
1 'polypeptide(L)'
;MEYIRPEESIILNVLSATVDFPTCESIRMSRQVDKTGERTLAVVTKSDKAPEGLLEKARIEKSMVGIPVLAQKLSQIQATIIARCLPDIVRNIDDKLKASISELNRMPKTLASPAEAMAAFMGIVGSAKESLRKILIRGEFDEYVDDYHMHCTARLVEMLNLYSDELHKCSESDPRTNFLVEEIRVLEEAKGIELPNFLPHTAFLSILQRKVEGISRMPIHFFEKVWAYIESVLVSVLMHHSENYCNDPKIRPPPALGSRSA
;
A
#
# COMPACT_ATOMS: atom_id res chain seq x y z
N MET A 1 -34.61 -11.12 8.83
CA MET A 1 -33.52 -10.84 9.80
C MET A 1 -32.76 -9.57 9.45
N GLU A 2 -32.45 -9.34 8.17
CA GLU A 2 -31.76 -8.13 7.68
C GLU A 2 -32.29 -6.81 8.25
N TYR A 3 -33.61 -6.64 8.35
CA TYR A 3 -34.22 -5.40 8.83
C TYR A 3 -34.41 -5.29 10.36
N ILE A 4 -34.19 -6.36 11.13
CA ILE A 4 -34.37 -6.33 12.60
C ILE A 4 -33.05 -6.43 13.36
N ARG A 5 -31.96 -6.80 12.67
CA ARG A 5 -30.60 -6.83 13.21
C ARG A 5 -30.01 -5.44 13.49
N PRO A 6 -30.17 -4.42 12.62
CA PRO A 6 -29.63 -3.10 12.88
C PRO A 6 -30.24 -2.51 14.16
N GLU A 7 -29.39 -1.93 15.01
CA GLU A 7 -29.83 -1.34 16.29
C GLU A 7 -30.65 -0.07 16.10
N GLU A 8 -30.63 0.50 14.90
CA GLU A 8 -31.38 1.68 14.47
C GLU A 8 -32.81 1.35 14.01
N SER A 9 -33.17 0.06 13.96
CA SER A 9 -34.48 -0.38 13.49
C SER A 9 -35.46 -0.61 14.64
N ILE A 10 -36.67 -0.05 14.53
CA ILE A 10 -37.78 -0.34 15.44
C ILE A 10 -38.43 -1.67 15.05
N ILE A 11 -38.68 -2.53 16.04
CA ILE A 11 -39.36 -3.80 15.85
C ILE A 11 -40.80 -3.67 16.35
N LEU A 12 -41.77 -3.75 15.44
CA LEU A 12 -43.19 -3.71 15.77
C LEU A 12 -43.79 -5.11 15.73
N ASN A 13 -43.96 -5.72 16.90
CA ASN A 13 -44.60 -7.04 17.02
C ASN A 13 -46.13 -6.88 17.07
N VAL A 14 -46.82 -7.23 15.99
CA VAL A 14 -48.29 -7.23 15.96
C VAL A 14 -48.81 -8.59 16.40
N LEU A 15 -49.61 -8.62 17.47
CA LEU A 15 -50.14 -9.81 18.12
C LEU A 15 -51.67 -9.73 18.18
N SER A 16 -52.37 -10.85 18.10
CA SER A 16 -53.82 -10.91 18.34
C SER A 16 -54.08 -11.15 19.82
N ALA A 17 -55.08 -10.49 20.41
CA ALA A 17 -55.46 -10.67 21.82
C ALA A 17 -55.94 -12.09 22.15
N THR A 18 -56.22 -12.91 21.13
CA THR A 18 -56.65 -14.31 21.24
C THR A 18 -55.49 -15.30 21.37
N VAL A 19 -54.24 -14.87 21.17
CA VAL A 19 -53.07 -15.75 21.07
C VAL A 19 -52.21 -15.61 22.31
N ASP A 20 -51.63 -16.72 22.78
CA ASP A 20 -50.69 -16.71 23.90
C ASP A 20 -49.33 -16.13 23.49
N PHE A 21 -49.00 -14.94 24.00
CA PHE A 21 -47.86 -14.13 23.55
C PHE A 21 -46.47 -14.80 23.65
N PRO A 22 -46.15 -15.62 24.68
CA PRO A 22 -44.88 -16.34 24.77
C PRO A 22 -44.65 -17.32 23.62
N THR A 23 -45.71 -17.78 22.96
CA THR A 23 -45.62 -18.74 21.84
C THR A 23 -45.35 -18.09 20.49
N CYS A 24 -45.49 -16.76 20.38
CA CYS A 24 -45.37 -16.06 19.11
C CYS A 24 -43.90 -16.00 18.61
N GLU A 25 -43.68 -16.43 17.38
CA GLU A 25 -42.35 -16.38 16.75
C GLU A 25 -41.79 -14.96 16.66
N SER A 26 -42.63 -13.95 16.40
CA SER A 26 -42.22 -12.54 16.35
C SER A 26 -41.61 -12.06 17.68
N ILE A 27 -42.18 -12.48 18.82
CA ILE A 27 -41.62 -12.21 20.15
C ILE A 27 -40.28 -12.93 20.34
N ARG A 28 -40.16 -14.19 19.87
CA ARG A 28 -38.89 -14.94 19.94
C ARG A 28 -37.80 -14.29 19.09
N MET A 29 -38.11 -13.90 17.86
CA MET A 29 -37.17 -13.28 16.92
C MET A 29 -36.72 -11.90 17.42
N SER A 30 -37.64 -11.08 17.93
CA SER A 30 -37.30 -9.77 18.49
C SER A 30 -36.41 -9.87 19.72
N ARG A 31 -36.71 -10.78 20.67
CA ARG A 31 -35.85 -11.02 21.85
C ARG A 31 -34.43 -11.48 21.51
N GLN A 32 -34.22 -12.12 20.36
CA GLN A 32 -32.88 -12.53 19.93
C GLN A 32 -32.00 -11.32 19.54
N VAL A 33 -32.60 -10.26 19.02
CA VAL A 33 -31.89 -9.08 18.49
C VAL A 33 -32.07 -7.83 19.38
N ASP A 34 -32.98 -7.87 20.34
CA ASP A 34 -33.26 -6.79 21.31
C ASP A 34 -33.68 -7.41 22.67
N LYS A 35 -32.68 -7.70 23.51
CA LYS A 35 -32.89 -8.35 24.82
C LYS A 35 -33.46 -7.38 25.86
N THR A 36 -33.15 -6.09 25.74
CA THR A 36 -33.60 -5.05 26.67
C THR A 36 -35.01 -4.56 26.33
N GLY A 37 -35.45 -4.74 25.08
CA GLY A 37 -36.77 -4.32 24.62
C GLY A 37 -36.84 -2.82 24.36
N GLU A 38 -35.70 -2.13 24.21
CA GLU A 38 -35.66 -0.67 24.06
C GLU A 38 -36.22 -0.20 22.72
N ARG A 39 -36.13 -1.04 21.69
CA ARG A 39 -36.58 -0.73 20.31
C ARG A 39 -37.67 -1.68 19.83
N THR A 40 -38.19 -2.55 20.70
CA THR A 40 -39.25 -3.51 20.40
C THR A 40 -40.56 -3.11 21.07
N LEU A 41 -41.59 -2.91 20.26
CA LEU A 41 -42.94 -2.60 20.72
C LEU A 41 -43.91 -3.72 20.36
N ALA A 42 -44.60 -4.26 21.35
CA ALA A 42 -45.68 -5.23 21.14
C ALA A 42 -47.03 -4.52 21.04
N VAL A 43 -47.72 -4.71 19.92
CA VAL A 43 -49.05 -4.16 19.63
C VAL A 43 -50.05 -5.30 19.63
N VAL A 44 -50.94 -5.30 20.63
CA VAL A 44 -52.03 -6.26 20.72
C VAL A 44 -53.24 -5.71 19.96
N THR A 45 -53.76 -6.49 19.03
CA THR A 45 -54.88 -6.18 18.14
C THR A 45 -56.05 -7.14 18.39
N LYS A 46 -57.23 -6.85 17.84
CA LYS A 46 -58.44 -7.68 17.99
C LYS A 46 -58.86 -7.87 19.46
N SER A 47 -58.77 -6.79 20.26
CA SER A 47 -59.15 -6.80 21.68
C SER A 47 -60.63 -7.10 21.91
N ASP A 48 -61.47 -6.86 20.91
CA ASP A 48 -62.89 -7.25 20.87
C ASP A 48 -63.12 -8.78 20.95
N LYS A 49 -62.12 -9.58 20.54
CA LYS A 49 -62.16 -11.05 20.57
C LYS A 49 -61.39 -11.64 21.74
N ALA A 50 -60.89 -10.81 22.65
CA ALA A 50 -60.11 -11.27 23.79
C ALA A 50 -60.96 -12.20 24.69
N PRO A 51 -60.37 -13.24 25.30
CA PRO A 51 -61.05 -14.02 26.31
C PRO A 51 -61.50 -13.12 27.47
N GLU A 52 -62.68 -13.40 28.04
CA GLU A 52 -63.26 -12.59 29.12
C GLU A 52 -62.27 -12.42 30.29
N GLY A 53 -62.11 -11.19 30.74
CA GLY A 53 -61.20 -10.83 31.84
C GLY A 53 -59.72 -10.62 31.45
N LEU A 54 -59.33 -10.68 30.18
CA LEU A 54 -57.94 -10.42 29.76
C LEU A 54 -57.46 -9.01 30.16
N LEU A 55 -58.30 -7.99 29.95
CA LEU A 55 -57.97 -6.60 30.28
C LEU A 55 -57.87 -6.35 31.79
N GLU A 56 -58.71 -7.00 32.60
CA GLU A 56 -58.67 -6.92 34.06
C GLU A 56 -57.46 -7.66 34.64
N LYS A 57 -57.12 -8.84 34.11
CA LYS A 57 -55.95 -9.64 34.53
C LYS A 57 -54.63 -9.00 34.13
N ALA A 58 -54.58 -8.35 32.97
CA ALA A 58 -53.36 -7.72 32.46
C ALA A 58 -53.03 -6.36 33.10
N ARG A 59 -53.90 -5.83 33.99
CA ARG A 59 -53.72 -4.53 34.69
C ARG A 59 -53.31 -3.40 33.74
N ILE A 60 -53.88 -3.37 32.53
CA ILE A 60 -53.53 -2.36 31.52
C ILE A 60 -54.14 -1.04 31.94
N GLU A 61 -53.30 -0.06 32.23
CA GLU A 61 -53.76 1.29 32.51
C GLU A 61 -54.43 1.89 31.27
N LYS A 62 -55.51 2.68 31.46
CA LYS A 62 -56.15 3.43 30.37
C LYS A 62 -55.15 4.32 29.60
N SER A 63 -54.08 4.75 30.26
CA SER A 63 -52.97 5.53 29.70
C SER A 63 -52.18 4.79 28.62
N MET A 64 -52.30 3.45 28.53
CA MET A 64 -51.53 2.60 27.61
C MET A 64 -52.32 2.15 26.38
N VAL A 65 -53.62 2.47 26.30
CA VAL A 65 -54.53 1.94 25.28
C VAL A 65 -54.86 2.99 24.22
N GLY A 66 -54.82 2.57 22.95
CA GLY A 66 -55.31 3.34 21.82
C GLY A 66 -54.25 3.74 20.80
N ILE A 67 -54.71 4.02 19.59
CA ILE A 67 -53.86 4.44 18.47
C ILE A 67 -53.06 5.71 18.80
N PRO A 68 -53.60 6.74 19.49
CA PRO A 68 -52.82 7.93 19.81
C PRO A 68 -51.61 7.64 20.71
N VAL A 69 -51.78 6.76 21.72
CA VAL A 69 -50.70 6.36 22.63
C VAL A 69 -49.63 5.55 21.89
N LEU A 70 -50.06 4.66 21.00
CA LEU A 70 -49.15 3.90 20.12
C LEU A 70 -48.30 4.84 19.26
N ALA A 71 -48.93 5.81 18.59
CA ALA A 71 -48.24 6.80 17.76
C ALA A 71 -47.23 7.60 18.60
N GLN A 72 -47.63 8.08 19.78
CA GLN A 72 -46.74 8.81 20.69
C GLN A 72 -45.51 7.98 21.11
N LYS A 73 -45.71 6.72 21.51
CA LYS A 73 -44.61 5.83 21.90
C LYS A 73 -43.66 5.55 20.74
N LEU A 74 -44.20 5.29 19.54
CA LEU A 74 -43.39 5.08 18.34
C LEU A 74 -42.54 6.33 18.03
N SER A 75 -43.13 7.52 18.09
CA SER A 75 -42.39 8.77 17.88
C SER A 75 -41.28 8.98 18.92
N GLN A 76 -41.53 8.68 20.20
CA GLN A 76 -40.51 8.80 21.26
C GLN A 76 -39.34 7.84 21.06
N ILE A 77 -39.62 6.58 20.74
CA ILE A 77 -38.60 5.56 20.45
C ILE A 77 -37.80 5.99 19.22
N GLN A 78 -38.48 6.41 18.15
CA GLN A 78 -37.83 6.84 16.91
C GLN A 78 -36.92 8.06 17.13
N ALA A 79 -37.38 9.07 17.86
CA ALA A 79 -36.58 10.25 18.17
C ALA A 79 -35.32 9.90 18.96
N THR A 80 -35.44 8.98 19.93
CA THR A 80 -34.30 8.51 20.74
C THR A 80 -33.28 7.77 19.90
N ILE A 81 -33.74 6.87 19.02
CA ILE A 81 -32.86 6.14 18.10
C ILE A 81 -32.15 7.11 17.16
N ILE A 82 -32.87 8.05 16.55
CA ILE A 82 -32.29 9.07 15.65
C ILE A 82 -31.22 9.88 16.39
N ALA A 83 -31.52 10.38 17.60
CA ALA A 83 -30.56 11.15 18.37
C ALA A 83 -29.28 10.36 18.69
N ARG A 84 -29.40 9.05 18.90
CA ARG A 84 -28.27 8.15 19.17
C ARG A 84 -27.44 7.83 17.93
N CYS A 85 -28.08 7.54 16.79
CA CYS A 85 -27.36 7.10 15.58
C CYS A 85 -26.92 8.23 14.65
N LEU A 86 -27.54 9.41 14.73
CA LEU A 86 -27.22 10.53 13.83
C LEU A 86 -25.75 10.95 13.87
N PRO A 87 -25.07 11.05 15.03
CA PRO A 87 -23.64 11.37 15.08
C PRO A 87 -22.77 10.38 14.31
N ASP A 88 -23.06 9.08 14.43
CA ASP A 88 -22.33 8.03 13.73
C ASP A 88 -22.59 8.04 12.23
N ILE A 89 -23.83 8.31 11.82
CA ILE A 89 -24.19 8.48 10.41
C ILE A 89 -23.42 9.64 9.79
N VAL A 90 -23.39 10.80 10.46
CA VAL A 90 -22.64 11.98 9.99
C VAL A 90 -21.16 11.65 9.85
N ARG A 91 -20.55 11.04 10.87
CA ARG A 91 -19.15 10.61 10.83
C ARG A 91 -18.88 9.65 9.67
N ASN A 92 -19.72 8.64 9.49
CA ASN A 92 -19.57 7.67 8.41
C ASN A 92 -19.69 8.30 7.02
N ILE A 93 -20.58 9.28 6.86
CA ILE A 93 -20.71 10.05 5.61
C ILE A 93 -19.46 10.88 5.38
N ASP A 94 -18.97 11.59 6.39
CA ASP A 94 -17.76 12.42 6.29
C ASP A 94 -16.52 11.59 5.95
N ASP A 95 -16.36 10.43 6.58
CA ASP A 95 -15.23 9.54 6.32
C ASP A 95 -15.30 8.96 4.89
N LYS A 96 -16.50 8.54 4.45
CA LYS A 96 -16.72 8.12 3.05
C LYS A 96 -16.48 9.25 2.06
N LEU A 97 -16.93 10.46 2.37
CA LEU A 97 -16.72 11.64 1.53
C LEU A 97 -15.23 11.98 1.41
N LYS A 98 -14.49 11.96 2.52
CA LYS A 98 -13.03 12.16 2.51
C LYS A 98 -12.32 11.11 1.68
N ALA A 99 -12.70 9.84 1.81
CA ALA A 99 -12.14 8.75 1.00
C ALA A 99 -12.42 8.98 -0.49
N SER A 100 -13.68 9.27 -0.87
CA SER A 100 -14.06 9.52 -2.26
C SER A 100 -13.38 10.77 -2.85
N ILE A 101 -13.23 11.85 -2.08
CA ILE A 101 -12.48 13.04 -2.51
C ILE A 101 -11.01 12.70 -2.71
N SER A 102 -10.41 11.92 -1.81
CA SER A 102 -9.02 11.47 -1.94
C SER A 102 -8.83 10.61 -3.20
N GLU A 103 -9.77 9.71 -3.51
CA GLU A 103 -9.74 8.92 -4.74
C GLU A 103 -9.90 9.80 -5.98
N LEU A 104 -10.88 10.72 -5.98
CA LEU A 104 -11.12 11.64 -7.08
C LEU A 104 -9.90 12.52 -7.38
N ASN A 105 -9.22 13.01 -6.34
CA ASN A 105 -8.00 13.80 -6.49
C ASN A 105 -6.81 13.00 -7.05
N ARG A 106 -6.82 11.67 -6.89
CA ARG A 106 -5.81 10.78 -7.51
C ARG A 106 -6.15 10.46 -8.96
N MET A 107 -7.39 10.64 -9.40
CA MET A 107 -7.75 10.36 -10.79
C MET A 107 -7.05 11.34 -11.75
N PRO A 108 -6.57 10.86 -12.91
CA PRO A 108 -6.02 11.74 -13.93
C PRO A 108 -7.09 12.73 -14.38
N LYS A 109 -6.74 14.02 -14.41
CA LYS A 109 -7.61 15.03 -15.00
C LYS A 109 -7.76 14.72 -16.49
N THR A 110 -9.00 14.77 -16.99
CA THR A 110 -9.29 14.62 -18.41
C THR A 110 -8.48 15.65 -19.19
N LEU A 111 -7.54 15.19 -20.01
CA LEU A 111 -6.70 16.04 -20.84
C LEU A 111 -7.50 16.37 -22.11
N ALA A 112 -8.18 17.51 -22.13
CA ALA A 112 -9.07 17.91 -23.22
C ALA A 112 -8.32 18.64 -24.35
N SER A 113 -7.10 19.14 -24.08
CA SER A 113 -6.28 19.86 -25.06
C SER A 113 -4.81 19.43 -25.09
N PRO A 114 -4.10 19.64 -26.22
CA PRO A 114 -2.65 19.42 -26.30
C PRO A 114 -1.85 20.25 -25.28
N ALA A 115 -2.32 21.45 -24.94
CA ALA A 115 -1.67 22.32 -23.96
C ALA A 115 -1.76 21.73 -22.55
N GLU A 116 -2.92 21.19 -22.17
CA GLU A 116 -3.11 20.49 -20.89
C GLU A 116 -2.29 19.21 -20.83
N ALA A 117 -2.22 18.45 -21.92
CA ALA A 117 -1.39 17.25 -22.00
C ALA A 117 0.10 17.57 -21.82
N MET A 118 0.59 18.63 -22.48
CA MET A 118 1.97 19.08 -22.32
C MET A 118 2.24 19.58 -20.89
N ALA A 119 1.32 20.31 -20.29
CA ALA A 119 1.44 20.76 -18.90
C ALA A 119 1.50 19.58 -17.92
N ALA A 120 0.65 18.56 -18.10
CA ALA A 120 0.66 17.34 -17.30
C ALA A 120 1.98 16.56 -17.47
N PHE A 121 2.43 16.38 -18.71
CA PHE A 121 3.72 15.74 -19.01
C PHE A 121 4.89 16.46 -18.34
N MET A 122 4.96 17.79 -18.47
CA MET A 122 6.00 18.59 -17.81
C MET A 122 5.93 18.51 -16.29
N GLY A 123 4.72 18.41 -15.72
CA GLY A 123 4.52 18.16 -14.29
C GLY A 123 5.09 16.81 -13.86
N ILE A 124 4.75 15.73 -14.56
CA ILE A 124 5.26 14.37 -14.28
C ILE A 124 6.79 14.33 -14.37
N VAL A 125 7.36 14.88 -15.45
CA VAL A 125 8.82 14.94 -15.64
C VAL A 125 9.48 15.77 -14.55
N GLY A 126 8.86 16.89 -14.16
CA GLY A 126 9.33 17.75 -13.07
C GLY A 126 9.38 17.02 -11.73
N SER A 127 8.29 16.34 -11.36
CA SER A 127 8.21 15.54 -10.13
C SER A 127 9.20 14.39 -10.12
N ALA A 128 9.24 13.58 -11.19
CA ALA A 128 10.19 12.47 -11.31
C ALA A 128 11.65 12.93 -11.20
N LYS A 129 11.98 14.06 -11.84
CA LYS A 129 13.32 14.66 -11.74
C LYS A 129 13.67 15.06 -10.30
N GLU A 130 12.74 15.68 -9.56
CA GLU A 130 13.01 16.07 -8.17
C GLU A 130 13.13 14.85 -7.26
N SER A 131 12.26 13.84 -7.39
CA SER A 131 12.39 12.58 -6.63
C SER A 131 13.73 11.91 -6.88
N LEU A 132 14.18 11.81 -8.14
CA LEU A 132 15.50 11.27 -8.48
C LEU A 132 16.62 12.10 -7.86
N ARG A 133 16.52 13.43 -7.90
CA ARG A 133 17.51 14.32 -7.29
C ARG A 133 17.59 14.11 -5.77
N LYS A 134 16.45 13.97 -5.11
CA LYS A 134 16.38 13.68 -3.67
C LYS A 134 17.08 12.37 -3.33
N ILE A 135 16.66 11.26 -3.95
CA ILE A 135 17.14 9.93 -3.56
C ILE A 135 18.57 9.64 -4.04
N LEU A 136 18.96 10.05 -5.25
CA LEU A 136 20.28 9.73 -5.82
C LEU A 136 21.37 10.74 -5.43
N ILE A 137 21.03 12.02 -5.24
CA ILE A 137 22.02 13.10 -5.04
C ILE A 137 22.00 13.62 -3.60
N ARG A 138 20.82 13.89 -3.04
CA ARG A 138 20.72 14.47 -1.68
C ARG A 138 20.67 13.43 -0.56
N GLY A 139 20.31 12.19 -0.87
CA GLY A 139 20.07 11.15 0.12
C GLY A 139 18.78 11.36 0.91
N GLU A 140 17.85 12.15 0.37
CA GLU A 140 16.51 12.38 0.94
C GLU A 140 15.56 11.30 0.38
N PHE A 141 14.94 10.50 1.25
CA PHE A 141 14.05 9.40 0.88
C PHE A 141 12.68 9.49 1.57
N ASP A 142 12.25 10.72 1.88
CA ASP A 142 10.95 11.04 2.50
C ASP A 142 9.75 10.52 1.69
N GLU A 143 9.91 10.40 0.37
CA GLU A 143 8.88 9.84 -0.54
C GLU A 143 8.81 8.30 -0.51
N TYR A 144 9.84 7.64 0.02
CA TYR A 144 10.02 6.18 -0.03
C TYR A 144 10.49 5.63 1.33
N VAL A 145 9.82 6.04 2.42
CA VAL A 145 10.24 5.71 3.79
C VAL A 145 10.34 4.21 4.02
N ASP A 146 9.35 3.44 3.56
CA ASP A 146 9.26 2.00 3.78
C ASP A 146 9.93 1.17 2.66
N ASP A 147 10.36 1.81 1.56
CA ASP A 147 11.01 1.13 0.44
C ASP A 147 12.53 1.31 0.50
N TYR A 148 13.20 0.40 1.21
CA TYR A 148 14.64 0.39 1.38
C TYR A 148 15.43 0.29 0.05
N HIS A 149 14.81 -0.23 -1.02
CA HIS A 149 15.45 -0.27 -2.35
C HIS A 149 15.64 1.14 -2.91
N MET A 150 14.80 2.09 -2.52
CA MET A 150 14.86 3.48 -2.96
C MET A 150 15.78 4.35 -2.09
N HIS A 151 16.41 3.80 -1.07
CA HIS A 151 17.39 4.49 -0.22
C HIS A 151 18.76 4.51 -0.92
N CYS A 152 18.84 5.18 -2.07
CA CYS A 152 19.90 4.96 -3.05
C CYS A 152 21.30 5.22 -2.53
N THR A 153 21.53 6.27 -1.76
CA THR A 153 22.86 6.55 -1.19
C THR A 153 23.35 5.38 -0.34
N ALA A 154 22.49 4.76 0.46
CA ALA A 154 22.85 3.60 1.27
C ALA A 154 23.17 2.38 0.40
N ARG A 155 22.34 2.08 -0.60
CA ARG A 155 22.56 0.95 -1.52
C ARG A 155 23.85 1.12 -2.34
N LEU A 156 24.15 2.33 -2.80
CA LEU A 156 25.39 2.63 -3.53
C LEU A 156 26.63 2.47 -2.64
N VAL A 157 26.57 2.89 -1.37
CA VAL A 157 27.65 2.66 -0.40
C VAL A 157 27.86 1.17 -0.15
N GLU A 158 26.80 0.38 -0.01
CA GLU A 158 26.90 -1.08 0.12
C GLU A 158 27.58 -1.72 -1.10
N MET A 159 27.20 -1.31 -2.31
CA MET A 159 27.85 -1.78 -3.55
C MET A 159 29.33 -1.42 -3.60
N LEU A 160 29.71 -0.22 -3.16
CA LEU A 160 31.12 0.21 -3.09
C LEU A 160 31.92 -0.60 -2.06
N ASN A 161 31.34 -0.88 -0.90
CA ASN A 161 31.97 -1.72 0.12
C ASN A 161 32.18 -3.14 -0.41
N LEU A 162 31.18 -3.71 -1.09
CA LEU A 162 31.30 -5.02 -1.74
C LEU A 162 32.41 -5.03 -2.81
N TYR A 163 32.50 -3.98 -3.64
CA TYR A 163 33.58 -3.85 -4.61
C TYR A 163 34.96 -3.76 -3.95
N SER A 164 35.08 -3.00 -2.85
CA SER A 164 36.32 -2.94 -2.06
C SER A 164 36.72 -4.31 -1.51
N ASP A 165 35.75 -5.05 -0.96
CA ASP A 165 35.97 -6.41 -0.44
C ASP A 165 36.39 -7.38 -1.55
N GLU A 166 35.73 -7.32 -2.71
CA GLU A 166 36.08 -8.12 -3.89
C GLU A 166 37.52 -7.80 -4.32
N LEU A 167 37.91 -6.52 -4.37
CA LEU A 167 39.26 -6.08 -4.76
C LEU A 167 40.34 -6.58 -3.79
N HIS A 168 40.07 -6.54 -2.49
CA HIS A 168 41.00 -7.06 -1.47
C HIS A 168 41.14 -8.59 -1.49
N LYS A 169 40.09 -9.31 -1.89
CA LYS A 169 40.09 -10.79 -1.98
C LYS A 169 40.63 -11.33 -3.31
N CYS A 170 40.91 -10.45 -4.29
CA CYS A 170 41.43 -10.86 -5.59
C CYS A 170 42.75 -11.62 -5.45
N SER A 171 42.93 -12.70 -6.23
CA SER A 171 44.16 -13.51 -6.23
C SER A 171 45.40 -12.69 -6.59
N GLU A 172 45.24 -11.64 -7.38
CA GLU A 172 46.33 -10.71 -7.70
C GLU A 172 46.81 -9.91 -6.48
N SER A 173 45.95 -9.79 -5.46
CA SER A 173 46.20 -9.13 -4.18
C SER A 173 46.70 -10.09 -3.09
N ASP A 174 46.74 -11.42 -3.33
CA ASP A 174 47.20 -12.40 -2.34
C ASP A 174 48.74 -12.54 -2.37
N PRO A 175 49.46 -12.07 -1.32
CA PRO A 175 50.92 -12.14 -1.28
C PRO A 175 51.45 -13.58 -1.08
N ARG A 176 50.58 -14.57 -0.82
CA ARG A 176 51.00 -15.96 -0.53
C ARG A 176 51.07 -16.83 -1.78
N THR A 177 50.36 -16.48 -2.84
CA THR A 177 50.43 -17.18 -4.14
C THR A 177 51.64 -16.71 -4.94
N ASN A 178 52.56 -17.64 -5.26
CA ASN A 178 53.71 -17.40 -6.13
C ASN A 178 54.66 -16.27 -5.68
N PHE A 179 54.88 -16.14 -4.37
CA PHE A 179 55.73 -15.10 -3.78
C PHE A 179 57.09 -14.95 -4.48
N LEU A 180 57.29 -13.79 -5.13
CA LEU A 180 58.49 -13.39 -5.86
C LEU A 180 58.87 -14.27 -7.07
N VAL A 181 58.11 -15.30 -7.42
CA VAL A 181 58.46 -16.21 -8.53
C VAL A 181 58.37 -15.48 -9.87
N GLU A 182 57.32 -14.69 -10.05
CA GLU A 182 57.12 -13.91 -11.27
C GLU A 182 58.05 -12.69 -11.29
N GLU A 183 58.20 -12.03 -10.15
CA GLU A 183 59.05 -10.86 -9.99
C GLU A 183 60.52 -11.19 -10.26
N ILE A 184 61.02 -12.33 -9.76
CA ILE A 184 62.38 -12.81 -10.05
C ILE A 184 62.53 -13.15 -11.52
N ARG A 185 61.55 -13.84 -12.14
CA ARG A 185 61.59 -14.17 -13.57
C ARG A 185 61.69 -12.92 -14.44
N VAL A 186 60.83 -11.93 -14.21
CA VAL A 186 60.82 -10.66 -14.97
C VAL A 186 62.14 -9.91 -14.79
N LEU A 187 62.74 -9.93 -13.59
CA LEU A 187 64.04 -9.32 -13.35
C LEU A 187 65.19 -10.06 -14.04
N GLU A 188 65.14 -11.39 -14.13
CA GLU A 188 66.14 -12.17 -14.86
C GLU A 188 66.08 -11.91 -16.36
N GLU A 189 64.88 -11.80 -16.92
CA GLU A 189 64.67 -11.52 -18.35
C GLU A 189 64.97 -10.05 -18.72
N ALA A 190 64.87 -9.13 -17.76
CA ALA A 190 65.19 -7.70 -17.96
C ALA A 190 66.68 -7.35 -17.78
N LYS A 191 67.57 -8.33 -17.56
CA LYS A 191 69.02 -8.09 -17.39
C LYS A 191 69.62 -7.43 -18.64
N GLY A 192 70.09 -6.20 -18.49
CA GLY A 192 70.79 -5.41 -19.52
C GLY A 192 72.09 -4.78 -19.00
N ILE A 193 72.70 -3.90 -19.79
CA ILE A 193 73.83 -3.07 -19.34
C ILE A 193 73.29 -1.95 -18.46
N GLU A 194 73.12 -2.24 -17.17
CA GLU A 194 72.60 -1.29 -16.19
C GLU A 194 73.54 -1.17 -14.98
N LEU A 195 73.38 -0.08 -14.22
CA LEU A 195 74.12 0.10 -12.98
C LEU A 195 73.72 -0.99 -11.97
N PRO A 196 74.68 -1.57 -11.24
CA PRO A 196 74.36 -2.55 -10.22
C PRO A 196 73.46 -1.94 -9.13
N ASN A 197 72.52 -2.74 -8.62
CA ASN A 197 71.53 -2.38 -7.59
C ASN A 197 70.40 -1.43 -8.02
N PHE A 198 70.18 -1.22 -9.33
CA PHE A 198 68.98 -0.53 -9.83
C PHE A 198 67.95 -1.54 -10.33
N LEU A 199 66.67 -1.26 -10.06
CA LEU A 199 65.54 -2.03 -10.60
C LEU A 199 65.28 -1.57 -12.03
N PRO A 200 65.30 -2.46 -13.04
CA PRO A 200 64.97 -2.09 -14.41
C PRO A 200 63.54 -1.51 -14.46
N HIS A 201 63.40 -0.31 -15.02
CA HIS A 201 62.10 0.36 -15.14
C HIS A 201 61.09 -0.49 -15.93
N THR A 202 61.57 -1.21 -16.94
CA THR A 202 60.77 -2.14 -17.74
C THR A 202 60.21 -3.29 -16.91
N ALA A 203 61.01 -3.89 -16.03
CA ALA A 203 60.59 -4.97 -15.14
C ALA A 203 59.45 -4.50 -14.20
N PHE A 204 59.61 -3.34 -13.57
CA PHE A 204 58.58 -2.75 -12.73
C PHE A 204 57.27 -2.51 -13.49
N LEU A 205 57.36 -1.87 -14.67
CA LEU A 205 56.17 -1.59 -15.48
C LEU A 205 55.46 -2.87 -15.94
N SER A 206 56.20 -3.90 -16.34
CA SER A 206 55.61 -5.18 -16.74
C SER A 206 54.85 -5.86 -15.60
N ILE A 207 55.40 -5.84 -14.38
CA ILE A 207 54.72 -6.38 -13.19
C ILE A 207 53.46 -5.57 -12.87
N LEU A 208 53.58 -4.24 -12.85
CA LEU A 208 52.45 -3.36 -12.57
C LEU A 208 51.33 -3.54 -13.60
N GLN A 209 51.67 -3.60 -14.89
CA GLN A 209 50.70 -3.76 -15.97
C GLN A 209 49.94 -5.08 -15.83
N ARG A 210 50.62 -6.19 -15.55
CA ARG A 210 49.96 -7.49 -15.34
C ARG A 210 48.99 -7.46 -14.15
N LYS A 211 49.37 -6.81 -13.05
CA LYS A 211 48.49 -6.63 -11.89
C LYS A 211 47.25 -5.81 -12.22
N VAL A 212 47.41 -4.73 -12.98
CA VAL A 212 46.29 -3.88 -13.44
C VAL A 212 45.39 -4.64 -14.42
N GLU A 213 45.96 -5.40 -15.35
CA GLU A 213 45.21 -6.24 -16.30
C GLU A 213 44.39 -7.32 -15.58
N GLY A 214 44.96 -7.95 -14.54
CA GLY A 214 44.28 -8.96 -13.74
C GLY A 214 43.01 -8.45 -13.04
N ILE A 215 42.98 -7.18 -12.64
CA ILE A 215 41.80 -6.55 -12.01
C ILE A 215 40.90 -5.79 -12.98
N SER A 216 41.27 -5.67 -14.26
CA SER A 216 40.62 -4.78 -15.25
C SER A 216 39.13 -5.06 -15.47
N ARG A 217 38.67 -6.31 -15.25
CA ARG A 217 37.26 -6.70 -15.37
C ARG A 217 36.41 -6.32 -14.15
N MET A 218 37.02 -6.13 -12.98
CA MET A 218 36.28 -5.88 -11.75
C MET A 218 35.52 -4.55 -11.76
N PRO A 219 36.10 -3.42 -12.20
CA PRO A 219 35.36 -2.18 -12.35
C PRO A 219 34.19 -2.29 -13.32
N ILE A 220 34.35 -3.04 -14.42
CA ILE A 220 33.29 -3.23 -15.43
C ILE A 220 32.08 -3.91 -14.79
N HIS A 221 32.30 -5.03 -14.09
CA HIS A 221 31.24 -5.76 -13.42
C HIS A 221 30.58 -4.94 -12.29
N PHE A 222 31.36 -4.14 -11.56
CA PHE A 222 30.83 -3.20 -10.58
C PHE A 222 29.90 -2.17 -11.24
N PHE A 223 30.32 -1.57 -12.35
CA PHE A 223 29.49 -0.61 -13.09
C PHE A 223 28.21 -1.25 -13.66
N GLU A 224 28.26 -2.49 -14.13
CA GLU A 224 27.07 -3.23 -14.57
C GLU A 224 26.06 -3.39 -13.43
N LYS A 225 26.51 -3.74 -12.22
CA LYS A 225 25.66 -3.83 -11.03
C LYS A 225 25.04 -2.48 -10.68
N VAL A 226 25.84 -1.42 -10.63
CA VAL A 226 25.37 -0.05 -10.32
C VAL A 226 24.37 0.42 -11.37
N TRP A 227 24.63 0.19 -12.65
CA TRP A 227 23.74 0.57 -13.74
C TRP A 227 22.38 -0.13 -13.65
N ALA A 228 22.38 -1.46 -13.46
CA ALA A 228 21.14 -2.23 -13.32
C ALA A 228 20.29 -1.74 -12.12
N TYR A 229 20.95 -1.36 -11.02
CA TYR A 229 20.27 -0.76 -9.87
C TYR A 229 19.67 0.62 -10.20
N ILE A 230 20.45 1.51 -10.81
CA ILE A 230 19.98 2.85 -11.20
C ILE A 230 18.82 2.74 -12.20
N GLU A 231 18.90 1.83 -13.17
CA GLU A 231 17.82 1.56 -14.13
C GLU A 231 16.53 1.14 -13.41
N SER A 232 16.62 0.22 -12.45
CA SER A 232 15.47 -0.17 -11.63
C SER A 232 14.87 1.02 -10.87
N VAL A 233 15.70 1.85 -10.25
CA VAL A 233 15.24 3.06 -9.54
C VAL A 233 14.55 4.03 -10.49
N LEU A 234 15.14 4.30 -11.65
CA LEU A 234 14.57 5.19 -12.67
C LEU A 234 13.18 4.72 -13.12
N VAL A 235 13.04 3.42 -13.42
CA VAL A 235 11.75 2.84 -13.80
C VAL A 235 10.74 2.97 -12.67
N SER A 236 11.12 2.66 -11.42
CA SER A 236 10.24 2.79 -10.26
C SER A 236 9.73 4.22 -10.07
N VAL A 237 10.61 5.24 -10.15
CA VAL A 237 10.20 6.65 -10.03
C VAL A 237 9.27 7.06 -11.17
N LEU A 238 9.60 6.69 -12.41
CA LEU A 238 8.77 7.02 -13.57
C LEU A 238 7.39 6.37 -13.49
N MET A 239 7.30 5.12 -13.04
CA MET A 239 6.03 4.42 -12.85
C MET A 239 5.21 5.05 -11.72
N HIS A 240 5.85 5.40 -10.60
CA HIS A 240 5.19 6.05 -9.47
C HIS A 240 4.52 7.38 -9.88
N HIS A 241 5.21 8.22 -10.65
CA HIS A 241 4.65 9.52 -11.08
C HIS A 241 3.73 9.42 -12.31
N SER A 242 3.72 8.30 -13.02
CA SER A 242 2.87 8.09 -14.21
C SER A 242 1.69 7.13 -13.98
N GLU A 243 1.54 6.55 -12.77
CA GLU A 243 0.52 5.54 -12.43
C GLU A 243 -0.90 5.96 -12.83
N ASN A 244 -1.22 7.24 -12.63
CA ASN A 244 -2.54 7.80 -12.95
C ASN A 244 -2.82 7.88 -14.46
N TYR A 245 -1.80 7.84 -15.31
CA TYR A 245 -1.92 7.99 -16.76
C TYR A 245 -1.61 6.70 -17.54
N CYS A 246 -0.84 5.77 -16.96
CA CYS A 246 -0.43 4.52 -17.63
C CYS A 246 -1.53 3.45 -17.73
N ASN A 247 -2.67 3.63 -17.04
CA ASN A 247 -3.82 2.73 -17.15
C ASN A 247 -4.77 3.04 -18.31
N ASP A 248 -4.47 4.04 -19.15
CA ASP A 248 -5.23 4.26 -20.39
C ASP A 248 -4.90 3.14 -21.41
N PRO A 249 -5.89 2.33 -21.84
CA PRO A 249 -5.70 1.27 -22.83
C PRO A 249 -5.05 1.73 -24.14
N LYS A 250 -5.08 3.04 -24.44
CA LYS A 250 -4.52 3.63 -25.67
C LYS A 250 -3.00 3.82 -25.63
N ILE A 251 -2.36 3.74 -24.46
CA ILE A 251 -0.91 3.99 -24.30
C ILE A 251 -0.11 2.67 -24.13
N ARG A 252 -0.79 1.52 -24.05
CA ARG A 252 -0.11 0.23 -23.92
C ARG A 252 0.68 -0.09 -25.20
N PRO A 253 2.00 -0.37 -25.13
CA PRO A 253 2.73 -0.85 -26.28
C PRO A 253 2.14 -2.19 -26.75
N PRO A 254 2.10 -2.47 -28.06
CA PRO A 254 1.63 -3.75 -28.56
C PRO A 254 2.48 -4.87 -27.95
N PRO A 255 1.88 -6.03 -27.60
CA PRO A 255 2.64 -7.15 -27.05
C PRO A 255 3.77 -7.50 -28.02
N ALA A 256 4.99 -7.62 -27.48
CA ALA A 256 6.16 -8.00 -28.25
C ALA A 256 5.83 -9.24 -29.07
N LEU A 257 5.92 -9.11 -30.40
CA LEU A 257 5.77 -10.22 -31.32
C LEU A 257 6.75 -11.30 -30.88
N GLY A 258 6.19 -12.39 -30.37
CA GLY A 258 6.93 -13.58 -29.99
C GLY A 258 7.87 -13.95 -31.14
N SER A 259 9.13 -14.19 -30.76
CA SER A 259 10.14 -14.84 -31.57
C SER A 259 9.51 -15.96 -32.41
N ARG A 260 9.32 -15.68 -33.70
CA ARG A 260 9.07 -16.74 -34.67
C ARG A 260 10.38 -17.51 -34.82
N SER A 261 10.47 -18.62 -34.10
CA SER A 261 11.36 -19.71 -34.44
C SER A 261 10.89 -20.33 -35.76
N ALA A 262 11.68 -20.11 -36.82
CA ALA A 262 11.87 -21.02 -37.94
C ALA A 262 13.26 -20.73 -38.52
#